data_AF-A0A4V2JZW3-F1
#
_entry.id   AF-A0A4V2JZW3-F1
#
_cell.length_a   1.000
_cell.length_b   1.000
_cell.length_c   1.000
_cell.angle_alpha   90.00
_cell.angle_beta   90.00
_cell.angle_gamma   90.00
#
_symmetry.space_group_name_H-M   'P 1'
#
loop_
_entity.id
_entity.type
_entity.pdbx_description
1 polymer ?
#
loop_
_entity_poly.entity_id
_entity_poly.type
_entity_poly.pdbx_seq_one_letter_code
_entity_poly.pdbx_strand_id
1 'polypeptide(L)'
;MSTMTQPIGKRFLTRKSSNAENLPPPAFSKKADALVSAREASRRRRARVVSGHLPLKAKKVIQNMQRRASKAAKFASKPVKATVAPAATSLPALSAPAEVIDVDALPEITATQAAPAQSQSEGEPTLSFPRFLRRPPPAVWPVQFERENIDACHPDIAENKVPFEYLEDALEAYGSVMWDMVKGARIDRSTMGRRSALPDEVSVFVADHIVMRTPPAYVNAPTFPTHVLAVWELPFAHPVRRQSAAAASARRKVSLIPIHNLNAAMFFAKWFKLGPSNSPGKRKTDAFGVAGTELQLPVVPLAVPHPESFLLLLQTAYVHKVSFLLDQLVPVQKPVVVFPTPENPRPKNPHYIDETGRRLAARYTPNAIIEMIGMVIGLWQNAIYLGASDRRLWVGIDWSYDMLLTGLGYALGRPELVPRPDPSQYRWAPVQVPKA
;
A
#
# COMPACT_ATOMS: atom_id res chain seq x y z
N MET A 1 22.21 36.02 33.07
CA MET A 1 20.73 36.04 32.97
C MET A 1 20.35 37.17 32.04
N SER A 2 19.95 36.85 30.80
CA SER A 2 19.41 37.83 29.86
C SER A 2 18.44 37.12 28.93
N THR A 3 17.17 37.45 29.09
CA THR A 3 16.04 36.90 28.33
C THR A 3 15.87 37.70 27.05
N MET A 4 16.17 37.11 25.90
CA MET A 4 15.84 37.67 24.60
C MET A 4 14.47 37.16 24.13
N THR A 5 13.47 38.01 24.29
CA THR A 5 12.15 37.95 23.66
C THR A 5 12.26 38.37 22.20
N GLN A 6 11.88 37.50 21.25
CA GLN A 6 11.73 37.88 19.84
C GLN A 6 10.29 38.30 19.51
N PRO A 7 10.07 39.36 18.72
CA PRO A 7 8.74 39.80 18.33
C PRO A 7 8.20 39.01 17.14
N ILE A 8 6.92 38.66 17.28
CA ILE A 8 6.03 38.18 16.22
C ILE A 8 5.74 39.31 15.24
N GLY A 9 5.96 39.08 13.94
CA GLY A 9 5.21 39.78 12.89
C GLY A 9 5.98 40.11 11.61
N LYS A 10 5.52 39.52 10.50
CA LYS A 10 4.98 40.20 9.29
C LYS A 10 5.12 39.27 8.07
N ARG A 11 4.00 38.72 7.63
CA ARG A 11 3.88 37.99 6.35
C ARG A 11 3.98 38.98 5.20
N PHE A 12 5.05 38.90 4.41
CA PHE A 12 5.15 39.62 3.14
C PHE A 12 4.21 38.98 2.11
N LEU A 13 3.20 39.74 1.70
CA LEU A 13 2.37 39.45 0.52
C LEU A 13 3.19 39.78 -0.73
N THR A 14 3.78 38.76 -1.36
CA THR A 14 4.42 38.89 -2.67
C THR A 14 3.35 39.03 -3.74
N ARG A 15 3.20 40.24 -4.30
CA ARG A 15 2.42 40.48 -5.52
C ARG A 15 3.08 39.73 -6.69
N LYS A 16 2.34 38.83 -7.32
CA LYS A 16 2.70 38.27 -8.63
C LYS A 16 2.39 39.32 -9.71
N SER A 17 3.42 39.93 -10.29
CA SER A 17 3.29 40.69 -11.54
C SER A 17 3.31 39.72 -12.71
N SER A 18 2.30 39.79 -13.57
CA SER A 18 2.20 39.00 -14.81
C SER A 18 2.70 39.84 -15.98
N ASN A 19 3.96 39.70 -16.36
CA ASN A 19 4.49 40.22 -17.63
C ASN A 19 4.21 39.24 -18.77
N ALA A 20 2.92 39.08 -19.12
CA ALA A 20 2.49 38.22 -20.23
C ALA A 20 2.09 38.99 -21.50
N GLU A 21 2.27 40.31 -21.55
CA GLU A 21 1.73 41.15 -22.62
C GLU A 21 2.71 41.47 -23.77
N ASN A 22 3.97 41.01 -23.72
CA ASN A 22 4.99 41.34 -24.73
C ASN A 22 5.63 40.13 -25.43
N LEU A 23 4.88 39.04 -25.66
CA LEU A 23 5.36 37.97 -26.54
C LEU A 23 4.80 38.14 -27.95
N PRO A 24 5.64 38.16 -29.00
CA PRO A 24 5.16 38.20 -30.38
C PRO A 24 4.40 36.89 -30.72
N PRO A 25 3.40 36.94 -31.62
CA PRO A 25 2.64 35.75 -31.98
C PRO A 25 3.54 34.71 -32.68
N PRO A 26 3.49 33.42 -32.28
CA PRO A 26 4.24 32.38 -32.96
C PRO A 26 3.70 32.16 -34.37
N ALA A 27 4.63 32.07 -35.33
CA ALA A 27 4.32 31.85 -36.74
C ALA A 27 3.65 30.49 -36.99
N PHE A 28 2.50 30.54 -37.65
CA PHE A 28 1.85 29.51 -38.47
C PHE A 28 2.16 28.03 -38.18
N SER A 29 1.22 27.37 -37.48
CA SER A 29 1.01 25.92 -37.66
C SER A 29 -0.29 25.69 -38.45
N LYS A 30 -0.15 25.06 -39.61
CA LYS A 30 -1.23 24.70 -40.55
C LYS A 30 -2.07 23.55 -39.99
N LYS A 31 -3.00 23.81 -39.07
CA LYS A 31 -4.17 22.95 -38.80
C LYS A 31 -5.34 23.79 -38.30
N ALA A 32 -5.94 24.56 -39.22
CA ALA A 32 -7.22 25.22 -39.01
C ALA A 32 -8.23 24.58 -39.98
N ASP A 33 -8.87 23.50 -39.53
CA ASP A 33 -10.12 23.02 -40.12
C ASP A 33 -10.99 22.43 -39.01
N ALA A 34 -11.63 23.35 -38.29
CA ALA A 34 -12.85 23.10 -37.54
C ALA A 34 -13.57 24.44 -37.44
N LEU A 35 -14.20 24.84 -38.55
CA LEU A 35 -15.06 26.01 -38.68
C LEU A 35 -16.28 25.86 -37.75
N VAL A 36 -16.10 26.20 -36.48
CA VAL A 36 -17.23 26.66 -35.66
C VAL A 36 -17.64 28.01 -36.24
N SER A 37 -18.75 28.00 -36.98
CA SER A 37 -19.35 29.16 -37.64
C SER A 37 -19.21 30.43 -36.80
N ALA A 38 -18.73 31.52 -37.40
CA ALA A 38 -18.59 32.83 -36.78
C ALA A 38 -19.90 33.30 -36.09
N ARG A 39 -21.04 32.76 -36.52
CA ARG A 39 -22.36 32.99 -35.91
C ARG A 39 -22.49 32.40 -34.51
N GLU A 40 -21.88 31.24 -34.26
CA GLU A 40 -21.87 30.59 -32.94
C GLU A 40 -20.87 31.25 -31.98
N ALA A 41 -19.72 31.70 -32.50
CA ALA A 41 -18.79 32.52 -31.72
C ALA A 41 -19.42 33.86 -31.30
N SER A 42 -20.23 34.48 -32.16
CA SER A 42 -20.97 35.72 -31.86
C SER A 42 -22.07 35.50 -30.82
N ARG A 43 -22.85 34.41 -30.90
CA ARG A 43 -23.85 34.06 -29.88
C ARG A 43 -23.23 33.84 -28.50
N ARG A 44 -22.07 33.17 -28.43
CA ARG A 44 -21.35 32.96 -27.16
C ARG A 44 -20.78 34.24 -26.57
N ARG A 45 -20.46 35.25 -27.39
CA ARG A 45 -20.04 36.57 -26.90
C ARG A 45 -21.22 37.38 -26.35
N ARG A 46 -22.37 37.41 -27.03
CA ARG A 46 -23.55 38.15 -26.54
C ARG A 46 -24.14 37.58 -25.25
N ALA A 47 -24.09 36.27 -25.06
CA ALA A 47 -24.53 35.63 -23.83
C ALA A 47 -23.69 35.99 -22.58
N ARG A 48 -22.48 36.54 -22.74
CA ARG A 48 -21.62 36.96 -21.62
C ARG A 48 -21.83 38.41 -21.19
N VAL A 49 -22.46 39.24 -22.02
CA VAL A 49 -22.56 40.70 -21.76
C VAL A 49 -23.87 41.07 -21.06
N VAL A 50 -24.91 40.22 -21.12
CA VAL A 50 -26.26 40.58 -20.62
C VAL A 50 -26.61 39.95 -19.25
N SER A 51 -25.87 38.96 -18.75
CA SER A 51 -26.13 38.39 -17.42
C SER A 51 -25.07 38.84 -16.41
N GLY A 52 -25.43 39.88 -15.65
CA GLY A 52 -24.69 40.30 -14.46
C GLY A 52 -24.44 39.13 -13.49
N HIS A 53 -23.24 39.16 -12.92
CA HIS A 53 -22.68 38.36 -11.83
C HIS A 53 -23.58 37.35 -11.09
N LEU A 54 -23.35 36.07 -11.42
CA LEU A 54 -23.07 35.00 -10.45
C LEU A 54 -22.25 33.92 -11.18
N PRO A 55 -21.18 33.36 -10.58
CA PRO A 55 -20.26 32.53 -11.33
C PRO A 55 -20.93 31.20 -11.70
N LEU A 56 -21.19 30.98 -13.00
CA LEU A 56 -21.63 29.71 -13.60
C LEU A 56 -20.80 28.49 -13.13
N LYS A 57 -19.58 28.73 -12.64
CA LYS A 57 -18.74 27.71 -11.99
C LYS A 57 -19.36 27.18 -10.70
N ALA A 58 -19.94 28.01 -9.83
CA ALA A 58 -20.56 27.56 -8.58
C ALA A 58 -21.78 26.67 -8.83
N LYS A 59 -22.66 27.05 -9.76
CA LYS A 59 -23.84 26.24 -10.11
C LYS A 59 -23.45 24.90 -10.74
N LYS A 60 -22.39 24.88 -11.55
CA LYS A 60 -21.85 23.64 -12.15
C LYS A 60 -21.13 22.75 -11.11
N VAL A 61 -20.47 23.34 -10.12
CA VAL A 61 -19.90 22.60 -8.98
C VAL A 61 -21.01 21.99 -8.12
N ILE A 62 -22.06 22.75 -7.80
CA ILE A 62 -23.21 22.27 -7.01
C ILE A 62 -23.94 21.13 -7.74
N GLN A 63 -24.20 21.26 -9.04
CA GLN A 63 -24.82 20.19 -9.83
C GLN A 63 -23.93 18.93 -9.91
N ASN A 64 -22.61 19.08 -10.02
CA ASN A 64 -21.70 17.94 -9.98
C ASN A 64 -21.64 17.28 -8.59
N MET A 65 -21.73 18.06 -7.50
CA MET A 65 -21.85 17.52 -6.15
C MET A 65 -23.17 16.76 -5.95
N GLN A 66 -24.30 17.30 -6.43
CA GLN A 66 -25.60 16.63 -6.38
C GLN A 66 -25.63 15.33 -7.21
N ARG A 67 -24.97 15.31 -8.38
CA ARG A 67 -24.81 14.08 -9.18
C ARG A 67 -23.94 13.03 -8.49
N ARG A 68 -22.91 13.43 -7.75
CA ARG A 68 -22.09 12.51 -6.94
C ARG A 68 -22.85 11.98 -5.73
N ALA A 69 -23.61 12.83 -5.04
CA ALA A 69 -24.43 12.44 -3.89
C ALA A 69 -25.56 11.47 -4.28
N SER A 70 -26.27 11.73 -5.39
CA SER A 70 -27.31 10.83 -5.90
C SER A 70 -26.75 9.49 -6.40
N LYS A 71 -25.53 9.47 -6.96
CA LYS A 71 -24.86 8.21 -7.32
C LYS A 71 -24.43 7.43 -6.07
N ALA A 72 -23.89 8.11 -5.05
CA ALA A 72 -23.54 7.48 -3.78
C ALA A 72 -24.76 6.91 -3.03
N ALA A 73 -25.90 7.63 -3.02
CA ALA A 73 -27.14 7.15 -2.41
C ALA A 73 -27.71 5.91 -3.11
N LYS A 74 -27.55 5.79 -4.44
CA LYS A 74 -27.93 4.58 -5.19
C LYS A 74 -27.03 3.37 -4.88
N PHE A 75 -25.77 3.58 -4.50
CA PHE A 75 -24.88 2.51 -4.05
C PHE A 75 -25.04 2.18 -2.55
N ALA A 76 -25.56 3.09 -1.74
CA ALA A 76 -25.76 2.90 -0.30
C ALA A 76 -27.05 2.15 0.07
N SER A 77 -27.94 1.85 -0.89
CA SER A 77 -29.26 1.24 -0.64
C SER A 77 -29.30 -0.29 -0.80
N LYS A 78 -28.18 -0.95 -1.10
CA LYS A 78 -28.11 -2.42 -1.15
C LYS A 78 -27.33 -2.94 0.06
N PRO A 79 -27.97 -3.60 1.03
CA PRO A 79 -27.28 -4.15 2.18
C PRO A 79 -26.45 -5.37 1.76
N VAL A 80 -25.12 -5.22 1.71
CA VAL A 80 -24.22 -6.37 1.54
C VAL A 80 -24.23 -7.18 2.84
N LYS A 81 -24.67 -8.44 2.77
CA LYS A 81 -24.63 -9.37 3.91
C LYS A 81 -23.20 -9.87 4.10
N ALA A 82 -22.49 -9.29 5.07
CA ALA A 82 -21.19 -9.79 5.49
C ALA A 82 -21.38 -10.88 6.57
N THR A 83 -20.67 -12.00 6.43
CA THR A 83 -20.63 -13.07 7.44
C THR A 83 -19.20 -13.43 7.78
N VAL A 84 -18.83 -13.32 9.05
CA VAL A 84 -17.54 -13.79 9.56
C VAL A 84 -17.67 -15.28 9.85
N ALA A 85 -16.88 -16.12 9.17
CA ALA A 85 -16.91 -17.56 9.37
C ALA A 85 -16.04 -17.96 10.57
N PRO A 86 -16.53 -18.77 11.52
CA PRO A 86 -15.68 -19.41 12.52
C PRO A 86 -14.76 -20.42 11.80
N ALA A 87 -13.45 -20.32 12.02
CA ALA A 87 -12.50 -21.25 11.43
C ALA A 87 -12.68 -22.64 12.05
N ALA A 88 -13.28 -23.57 11.30
CA ALA A 88 -13.29 -24.98 11.67
C ALA A 88 -11.86 -25.53 11.57
N THR A 89 -11.34 -26.04 12.69
CA THR A 89 -10.07 -26.75 12.75
C THR A 89 -10.37 -28.24 12.56
N SER A 90 -10.36 -28.70 11.31
CA SER A 90 -10.13 -30.12 11.00
C SER A 90 -8.95 -30.20 10.04
N LEU A 91 -7.88 -30.85 10.49
CA LEU A 91 -6.77 -31.29 9.66
C LEU A 91 -7.23 -32.53 8.89
N PRO A 92 -7.13 -32.59 7.55
CA PRO A 92 -7.17 -33.87 6.86
C PRO A 92 -5.82 -34.56 7.09
N ALA A 93 -5.86 -35.71 7.75
CA ALA A 93 -4.75 -36.64 7.76
C ALA A 93 -4.45 -37.08 6.32
N LEU A 94 -3.17 -37.07 5.95
CA LEU A 94 -2.67 -37.67 4.73
C LEU A 94 -2.80 -39.19 4.83
N SER A 95 -3.74 -39.78 4.08
CA SER A 95 -3.66 -41.17 3.64
C SER A 95 -4.27 -41.32 2.24
N ALA A 96 -3.48 -41.86 1.32
CA ALA A 96 -3.93 -42.45 0.06
C ALA A 96 -3.98 -43.98 0.23
N PRO A 97 -4.49 -44.79 -0.72
CA PRO A 97 -5.34 -44.49 -1.87
C PRO A 97 -6.65 -45.32 -1.91
N ALA A 98 -7.58 -44.87 -2.76
CA ALA A 98 -8.58 -45.59 -3.54
C ALA A 98 -9.19 -46.91 -2.98
N GLU A 99 -10.49 -46.85 -2.67
CA GLU A 99 -11.39 -47.99 -2.88
C GLU A 99 -12.61 -47.53 -3.70
N VAL A 100 -12.83 -48.30 -4.76
CA VAL A 100 -13.89 -48.18 -5.77
C VAL A 100 -15.14 -48.84 -5.22
N ILE A 101 -16.29 -48.17 -5.29
CA ILE A 101 -17.59 -48.84 -5.24
C ILE A 101 -18.43 -48.33 -6.41
N ASP A 102 -18.56 -49.20 -7.40
CA ASP A 102 -19.59 -49.20 -8.44
C ASP A 102 -20.96 -49.53 -7.82
N VAL A 103 -22.00 -48.83 -8.28
CA VAL A 103 -23.35 -49.41 -8.31
C VAL A 103 -24.01 -49.01 -9.63
N ASP A 104 -24.24 -50.03 -10.44
CA ASP A 104 -24.86 -49.97 -11.75
C ASP A 104 -26.40 -50.07 -11.67
N ALA A 105 -27.01 -49.76 -12.81
CA ALA A 105 -28.42 -49.45 -13.08
C ALA A 105 -29.52 -50.49 -12.73
N LEU A 106 -30.77 -50.03 -12.58
CA LEU A 106 -31.85 -50.16 -13.59
C LEU A 106 -33.14 -49.41 -13.17
N PRO A 107 -34.05 -49.09 -14.12
CA PRO A 107 -35.05 -48.03 -14.01
C PRO A 107 -36.45 -48.55 -13.68
N GLU A 108 -37.27 -47.68 -13.10
CA GLU A 108 -38.72 -47.82 -13.19
C GLU A 108 -39.35 -46.47 -13.52
N ILE A 109 -40.18 -46.52 -14.56
CA ILE A 109 -40.85 -45.40 -15.20
C ILE A 109 -42.12 -45.13 -14.41
N THR A 110 -42.21 -43.95 -13.77
CA THR A 110 -43.51 -43.42 -13.35
C THR A 110 -43.55 -41.93 -13.60
N ALA A 111 -44.42 -41.56 -14.54
CA ALA A 111 -44.74 -40.21 -14.89
C ALA A 111 -45.48 -39.52 -13.72
N THR A 112 -44.86 -38.51 -13.13
CA THR A 112 -45.59 -37.56 -12.28
C THR A 112 -44.99 -36.15 -12.42
N GLN A 113 -45.80 -35.27 -13.00
CA GLN A 113 -45.89 -33.83 -12.79
C GLN A 113 -44.60 -33.00 -12.86
N ALA A 114 -44.58 -32.13 -13.87
CA ALA A 114 -43.66 -31.00 -13.98
C ALA A 114 -43.65 -30.16 -12.69
N ALA A 115 -42.62 -30.34 -11.88
CA ALA A 115 -42.27 -29.43 -10.80
C ALA A 115 -41.87 -28.08 -11.41
N PRO A 116 -42.30 -26.95 -10.82
CA PRO A 116 -41.87 -25.64 -11.28
C PRO A 116 -40.35 -25.56 -11.13
N ALA A 117 -39.67 -25.18 -12.20
CA ALA A 117 -38.25 -24.91 -12.20
C ALA A 117 -37.91 -23.97 -11.04
N GLN A 118 -37.25 -24.51 -10.01
CA GLN A 118 -36.69 -23.71 -8.93
C GLN A 118 -35.65 -22.79 -9.56
N SER A 119 -36.06 -21.54 -9.80
CA SER A 119 -35.14 -20.45 -10.05
C SER A 119 -34.16 -20.43 -8.90
N GLN A 120 -32.94 -20.95 -9.11
CA GLN A 120 -31.82 -20.73 -8.22
C GLN A 120 -31.67 -19.22 -8.15
N SER A 121 -32.22 -18.62 -7.09
CA SER A 121 -31.95 -17.23 -6.77
C SER A 121 -30.45 -17.15 -6.59
N GLU A 122 -29.75 -16.57 -7.57
CA GLU A 122 -28.32 -16.26 -7.49
C GLU A 122 -28.13 -15.50 -6.18
N GLY A 123 -27.69 -16.23 -5.14
CA GLY A 123 -27.55 -15.70 -3.81
C GLY A 123 -26.59 -14.52 -3.87
N GLU A 124 -26.95 -13.41 -3.24
CA GLU A 124 -26.08 -12.24 -3.22
C GLU A 124 -24.68 -12.65 -2.74
N PRO A 125 -23.62 -12.19 -3.43
CA PRO A 125 -22.26 -12.61 -3.13
C PRO A 125 -21.96 -12.29 -1.66
N THR A 126 -21.85 -13.35 -0.86
CA THR A 126 -21.59 -13.23 0.57
C THR A 126 -20.10 -13.09 0.77
N LEU A 127 -19.66 -11.95 1.30
CA LEU A 127 -18.25 -11.71 1.61
C LEU A 127 -17.94 -12.29 2.98
N SER A 128 -16.96 -13.19 3.05
CA SER A 128 -16.48 -13.77 4.30
C SER A 128 -15.01 -13.47 4.53
N PHE A 129 -14.71 -13.03 5.75
CA PHE A 129 -13.35 -12.75 6.20
C PHE A 129 -12.94 -13.79 7.26
N PRO A 130 -11.73 -14.35 7.17
CA PRO A 130 -11.23 -15.21 8.24
C PRO A 130 -11.02 -14.38 9.51
N ARG A 131 -11.23 -14.97 10.69
CA ARG A 131 -10.98 -14.27 11.96
C ARG A 131 -9.50 -13.89 12.14
N PHE A 132 -8.61 -14.74 11.65
CA PHE A 132 -7.16 -14.57 11.75
C PHE A 132 -6.50 -14.78 10.40
N LEU A 133 -5.45 -14.01 10.13
CA LEU A 133 -4.59 -14.22 8.98
C LEU A 133 -3.54 -15.26 9.37
N ARG A 134 -3.72 -16.50 8.89
CA ARG A 134 -2.82 -17.61 9.22
C ARG A 134 -1.42 -17.35 8.68
N ARG A 135 -0.40 -17.76 9.42
CA ARG A 135 0.99 -17.77 8.95
C ARG A 135 1.32 -19.12 8.34
N PRO A 136 2.37 -19.23 7.52
CA PRO A 136 2.90 -20.54 7.14
C PRO A 136 3.27 -21.35 8.41
N PRO A 137 3.18 -22.69 8.37
CA PRO A 137 3.49 -23.54 9.51
C PRO A 137 4.92 -23.32 10.04
N PRO A 138 5.20 -23.57 11.34
CA PRO A 138 6.54 -23.43 11.93
C PRO A 138 7.63 -24.23 11.21
N ALA A 139 7.27 -25.33 10.55
CA ALA A 139 8.20 -26.15 9.77
C ALA A 139 8.82 -25.41 8.57
N VAL A 140 8.17 -24.33 8.09
CA VAL A 140 8.60 -23.54 6.93
C VAL A 140 8.75 -22.06 7.27
N TRP A 141 8.59 -21.67 8.54
CA TRP A 141 8.57 -20.27 8.98
C TRP A 141 9.10 -20.08 10.41
N PRO A 142 9.99 -19.10 10.67
CA PRO A 142 10.53 -18.11 9.74
C PRO A 142 11.43 -18.74 8.66
N VAL A 143 11.41 -18.16 7.46
CA VAL A 143 12.31 -18.57 6.38
C VAL A 143 13.72 -18.09 6.74
N GLN A 144 14.71 -18.97 6.60
CA GLN A 144 16.11 -18.62 6.85
C GLN A 144 16.60 -17.66 5.77
N PHE A 145 17.39 -16.67 6.17
CA PHE A 145 18.00 -15.72 5.23
C PHE A 145 19.17 -16.36 4.50
N GLU A 146 19.21 -16.19 3.19
CA GLU A 146 20.37 -16.58 2.38
C GLU A 146 21.46 -15.52 2.50
N ARG A 147 22.53 -15.84 3.22
CA ARG A 147 23.65 -14.92 3.48
C ARG A 147 24.29 -14.38 2.20
N GLU A 148 24.33 -15.19 1.15
CA GLU A 148 24.86 -14.81 -0.17
C GLU A 148 24.14 -13.60 -0.79
N ASN A 149 22.84 -13.42 -0.49
CA ASN A 149 22.06 -12.30 -1.02
C ASN A 149 22.43 -10.99 -0.31
N ILE A 150 22.81 -11.07 0.97
CA ILE A 150 23.28 -9.94 1.77
C ILE A 150 24.71 -9.56 1.36
N ASP A 151 25.60 -10.56 1.25
CA ASP A 151 27.01 -10.34 0.87
C ASP A 151 27.14 -9.77 -0.55
N ALA A 152 26.20 -10.07 -1.45
CA ALA A 152 26.16 -9.50 -2.80
C ALA A 152 25.84 -8.00 -2.84
N CYS A 153 25.32 -7.42 -1.75
CA CYS A 153 24.92 -6.01 -1.72
C CYS A 153 26.11 -5.04 -1.74
N HIS A 154 27.24 -5.42 -1.14
CA HIS A 154 28.45 -4.59 -1.07
C HIS A 154 29.70 -5.45 -0.81
N PRO A 155 30.83 -5.22 -1.50
CA PRO A 155 32.07 -6.01 -1.32
C PRO A 155 32.56 -6.01 0.13
N ASP A 156 32.59 -4.85 0.80
CA ASP A 156 33.03 -4.75 2.20
C ASP A 156 32.22 -5.63 3.18
N ILE A 157 30.96 -5.93 2.88
CA ILE A 157 30.14 -6.81 3.74
C ILE A 157 30.65 -8.25 3.63
N ALA A 158 30.92 -8.70 2.40
CA ALA A 158 31.44 -10.02 2.11
C ALA A 158 32.88 -10.19 2.60
N GLU A 159 33.75 -9.22 2.31
CA GLU A 159 35.18 -9.25 2.65
C GLU A 159 35.41 -9.22 4.17
N ASN A 160 34.69 -8.35 4.89
CA ASN A 160 34.84 -8.22 6.34
C ASN A 160 33.94 -9.20 7.12
N LYS A 161 33.13 -10.02 6.43
CA LYS A 161 32.16 -10.94 7.04
C LYS A 161 31.31 -10.26 8.12
N VAL A 162 30.77 -9.09 7.81
CA VAL A 162 30.06 -8.26 8.78
C VAL A 162 28.91 -9.06 9.42
N PRO A 163 28.81 -9.17 10.76
CA PRO A 163 27.74 -9.93 11.41
C PRO A 163 26.35 -9.44 11.02
N PHE A 164 25.38 -10.35 10.99
CA PHE A 164 24.01 -10.02 10.60
C PHE A 164 23.37 -9.03 11.56
N GLU A 165 23.59 -9.21 12.86
CA GLU A 165 23.08 -8.38 13.95
C GLU A 165 23.59 -6.94 13.84
N TYR A 166 24.87 -6.77 13.46
CA TYR A 166 25.44 -5.45 13.25
C TYR A 166 24.77 -4.70 12.09
N LEU A 167 24.43 -5.42 11.01
CA LEU A 167 23.70 -4.85 9.88
C LEU A 167 22.26 -4.50 10.28
N GLU A 168 21.59 -5.33 11.07
CA GLU A 168 20.25 -5.03 11.60
C GLU A 168 20.26 -3.78 12.48
N ASP A 169 21.18 -3.68 13.43
CA ASP A 169 21.33 -2.51 14.31
C ASP A 169 21.59 -1.23 13.50
N ALA A 170 22.44 -1.33 12.48
CA ALA A 170 22.70 -0.21 11.57
C ALA A 170 21.44 0.17 10.78
N LEU A 171 20.71 -0.78 10.21
CA LEU A 171 19.47 -0.51 9.48
C LEU A 171 18.36 0.04 10.38
N GLU A 172 18.28 -0.38 11.64
CA GLU A 172 17.32 0.19 12.60
C GLU A 172 17.65 1.66 12.91
N ALA A 173 18.95 2.00 13.03
CA ALA A 173 19.41 3.37 13.21
C ALA A 173 19.18 4.25 11.96
N TYR A 174 19.45 3.71 10.77
CA TYR A 174 19.52 4.50 9.53
C TYR A 174 18.30 4.39 8.61
N GLY A 175 17.43 3.42 8.84
CA GLY A 175 16.38 3.07 7.90
C GLY A 175 15.39 4.22 7.66
N SER A 176 15.11 5.05 8.67
CA SER A 176 14.27 6.25 8.48
C SER A 176 14.86 7.27 7.50
N VAL A 177 16.18 7.50 7.56
CA VAL A 177 16.92 8.38 6.65
C VAL A 177 16.95 7.79 5.24
N MET A 178 17.26 6.49 5.13
CA MET A 178 17.27 5.78 3.85
C MET A 178 15.90 5.80 3.18
N TRP A 179 14.82 5.70 3.95
CA TRP A 179 13.46 5.82 3.43
C TRP A 179 13.17 7.22 2.89
N ASP A 180 13.63 8.27 3.56
CA ASP A 180 13.46 9.64 3.07
C ASP A 180 14.19 9.86 1.73
N MET A 181 15.34 9.21 1.52
CA MET A 181 16.01 9.18 0.20
C MET A 181 15.16 8.48 -0.85
N VAL A 182 14.63 7.29 -0.55
CA VAL A 182 13.74 6.54 -1.46
C VAL A 182 12.49 7.35 -1.81
N LYS A 183 11.86 7.97 -0.82
CA LYS A 183 10.64 8.77 -0.97
C LYS A 183 10.89 10.07 -1.73
N GLY A 184 12.06 10.67 -1.53
CA GLY A 184 12.46 11.92 -2.17
C GLY A 184 13.02 11.74 -3.58
N ALA A 185 13.49 10.54 -3.91
CA ALA A 185 14.01 10.20 -5.23
C ALA A 185 12.95 10.33 -6.32
N ARG A 186 13.33 10.94 -7.45
CA ARG A 186 12.47 11.16 -8.61
C ARG A 186 13.03 10.38 -9.79
N ILE A 187 12.23 9.51 -10.37
CA ILE A 187 12.63 8.76 -11.56
C ILE A 187 12.32 9.60 -12.79
N ASP A 188 13.33 9.81 -13.64
CA ASP A 188 13.13 10.46 -14.94
C ASP A 188 12.36 9.51 -15.86
N ARG A 189 11.14 9.92 -16.21
CA ARG A 189 10.25 9.16 -17.09
C ARG A 189 10.44 9.53 -18.56
N SER A 190 11.25 10.54 -18.87
CA SER A 190 11.47 10.99 -20.25
C SER A 190 12.07 9.87 -21.13
N THR A 191 12.93 9.03 -20.53
CA THR A 191 13.61 7.92 -21.19
C THR A 191 12.73 6.67 -21.36
N MET A 192 11.59 6.58 -20.65
CA MET A 192 10.74 5.39 -20.67
C MET A 192 9.88 5.26 -21.93
N GLY A 193 9.59 6.37 -22.63
CA GLY A 193 8.94 6.39 -23.95
C GLY A 193 7.68 5.51 -24.09
N ARG A 194 7.28 5.24 -25.34
CA ARG A 194 6.29 4.19 -25.67
C ARG A 194 7.01 2.86 -25.92
N ARG A 195 7.87 2.43 -24.99
CA ARG A 195 8.56 1.15 -25.11
C ARG A 195 7.60 0.00 -24.81
N SER A 196 7.77 -1.12 -25.52
CA SER A 196 7.05 -2.37 -25.26
C SER A 196 7.62 -3.13 -24.06
N ALA A 197 8.88 -2.88 -23.70
CA ALA A 197 9.61 -3.54 -22.62
C ALA A 197 10.03 -2.56 -21.53
N LEU A 198 10.27 -3.10 -20.32
CA LEU A 198 10.91 -2.36 -19.22
C LEU A 198 12.35 -2.01 -19.62
N PRO A 199 12.84 -0.80 -19.31
CA PRO A 199 14.25 -0.47 -19.51
C PRO A 199 15.12 -1.21 -18.50
N ASP A 200 16.35 -1.55 -18.87
CA ASP A 200 17.31 -2.20 -17.96
C ASP A 200 17.83 -1.25 -16.89
N GLU A 201 17.94 0.05 -17.21
CA GLU A 201 18.38 1.11 -16.32
C GLU A 201 17.49 2.34 -16.43
N VAL A 202 17.37 3.10 -15.34
CA VAL A 202 16.62 4.35 -15.29
C VAL A 202 17.41 5.43 -14.55
N SER A 203 17.26 6.66 -15.03
CA SER A 203 17.78 7.82 -14.34
C SER A 203 16.92 8.14 -13.11
N VAL A 204 17.56 8.26 -11.96
CA VAL A 204 16.97 8.62 -10.68
C VAL A 204 17.66 9.87 -10.16
N PHE A 205 16.88 10.91 -9.89
CA PHE A 205 17.35 12.18 -9.37
C PHE A 205 17.01 12.33 -7.88
N VAL A 206 18.03 12.62 -7.07
CA VAL A 206 17.89 12.90 -5.63
C VAL A 206 18.33 14.34 -5.39
N ALA A 207 17.40 15.18 -4.93
CA ALA A 207 17.67 16.60 -4.70
C ALA A 207 18.52 16.84 -3.44
N ASP A 208 19.35 17.89 -3.45
CA ASP A 208 20.27 18.20 -2.36
C ASP A 208 19.58 18.45 -1.03
N HIS A 209 18.42 19.12 -1.05
CA HIS A 209 17.68 19.39 0.17
C HIS A 209 17.15 18.12 0.86
N ILE A 210 17.06 16.99 0.14
CA ILE A 210 16.75 15.70 0.73
C ILE A 210 18.01 15.19 1.44
N VAL A 211 19.16 15.23 0.75
CA VAL A 211 20.47 14.86 1.32
C VAL A 211 20.80 15.70 2.56
N MET A 212 20.53 17.01 2.55
CA MET A 212 20.79 17.92 3.67
C MET A 212 19.90 17.69 4.90
N ARG A 213 18.80 16.94 4.78
CA ARG A 213 18.00 16.53 5.95
C ARG A 213 18.63 15.35 6.69
N THR A 214 19.59 14.69 6.06
CA THR A 214 20.38 13.65 6.68
C THR A 214 21.21 14.24 7.82
N PRO A 215 21.25 13.59 9.01
CA PRO A 215 22.06 14.09 10.11
C PRO A 215 23.55 14.27 9.69
N PRO A 216 24.27 15.26 10.26
CA PRO A 216 25.63 15.61 9.85
C PRO A 216 26.62 14.44 9.84
N ALA A 217 26.43 13.47 10.74
CA ALA A 217 27.24 12.25 10.83
C ALA A 217 27.24 11.42 9.53
N TYR A 218 26.29 11.63 8.61
CA TYR A 218 26.15 10.84 7.39
C TYR A 218 26.21 11.67 6.11
N VAL A 219 26.54 12.96 6.20
CA VAL A 219 26.69 13.83 5.02
C VAL A 219 27.86 13.41 4.14
N ASN A 220 28.88 12.77 4.72
CA ASN A 220 30.08 12.33 4.01
C ASN A 220 29.88 11.01 3.22
N ALA A 221 28.80 10.28 3.48
CA ALA A 221 28.47 9.03 2.81
C ALA A 221 26.93 8.88 2.66
N PRO A 222 26.28 9.71 1.83
CA PRO A 222 24.84 9.60 1.62
C PRO A 222 24.50 8.23 1.05
N THR A 223 23.57 7.54 1.70
CA THR A 223 23.04 6.25 1.24
C THR A 223 22.03 6.51 0.13
N PHE A 224 22.51 6.51 -1.11
CA PHE A 224 21.64 6.61 -2.27
C PHE A 224 20.95 5.28 -2.57
N PRO A 225 19.73 5.29 -3.15
CA PRO A 225 19.11 4.08 -3.68
C PRO A 225 20.03 3.41 -4.69
N THR A 226 20.08 2.08 -4.68
CA THR A 226 20.97 1.27 -5.52
C THR A 226 20.25 0.65 -6.70
N HIS A 227 18.94 0.38 -6.56
CA HIS A 227 18.14 -0.27 -7.60
C HIS A 227 16.78 0.41 -7.71
N VAL A 228 16.06 0.14 -8.79
CA VAL A 228 14.64 0.51 -8.95
C VAL A 228 13.82 -0.75 -9.17
N LEU A 229 12.89 -1.05 -8.27
CA LEU A 229 11.96 -2.15 -8.45
C LEU A 229 10.88 -1.75 -9.46
N ALA A 230 10.69 -2.57 -10.48
CA ALA A 230 9.51 -2.56 -11.34
C ALA A 230 8.47 -3.53 -10.76
N VAL A 231 7.53 -2.99 -10.00
CA VAL A 231 6.54 -3.78 -9.26
C VAL A 231 5.22 -3.88 -10.02
N TRP A 232 4.73 -5.11 -10.19
CA TRP A 232 3.41 -5.37 -10.75
C TRP A 232 2.72 -6.56 -10.07
N GLU A 233 1.45 -6.75 -10.38
CA GLU A 233 0.61 -7.78 -9.78
C GLU A 233 0.98 -9.18 -10.27
N LEU A 234 1.19 -10.11 -9.34
CA LEU A 234 1.48 -11.50 -9.65
C LEU A 234 0.25 -12.12 -10.37
N PRO A 235 0.41 -12.69 -11.59
CA PRO A 235 -0.71 -13.13 -12.42
C PRO A 235 -1.67 -14.12 -11.75
N PHE A 236 -1.15 -14.96 -10.85
CA PHE A 236 -1.92 -16.02 -10.18
C PHE A 236 -2.51 -15.61 -8.83
N ALA A 237 -2.19 -14.42 -8.33
CA ALA A 237 -2.65 -13.95 -7.02
C ALA A 237 -4.14 -13.55 -7.05
N HIS A 238 -4.65 -13.09 -8.19
CA HIS A 238 -6.04 -12.65 -8.29
C HIS A 238 -6.93 -13.72 -8.95
N PRO A 239 -7.96 -14.26 -8.26
CA PRO A 239 -8.82 -15.31 -8.79
C PRO A 239 -9.52 -14.91 -10.09
N VAL A 240 -9.94 -13.64 -10.20
CA VAL A 240 -10.58 -13.08 -11.42
C VAL A 240 -9.65 -13.07 -12.65
N ARG A 241 -8.32 -13.04 -12.47
CA ARG A 241 -7.36 -12.97 -13.59
C ARG A 241 -6.74 -14.32 -13.97
N ARG A 242 -7.03 -15.38 -13.22
CA ARG A 242 -6.50 -16.73 -13.50
C ARG A 242 -6.99 -17.33 -14.83
N GLN A 243 -8.07 -16.82 -15.41
CA GLN A 243 -8.80 -17.52 -16.47
C GLN A 243 -8.62 -16.94 -17.89
N SER A 244 -7.76 -15.94 -18.09
CA SER A 244 -7.61 -15.31 -19.42
C SER A 244 -6.19 -15.50 -19.96
N ALA A 245 -6.03 -16.40 -20.93
CA ALA A 245 -4.80 -16.53 -21.73
C ALA A 245 -4.41 -15.20 -22.43
N ALA A 246 -5.39 -14.32 -22.69
CA ALA A 246 -5.15 -12.99 -23.24
C ALA A 246 -4.42 -12.05 -22.25
N ALA A 247 -4.45 -12.31 -20.94
CA ALA A 247 -3.77 -11.50 -19.91
C ALA A 247 -2.24 -11.61 -19.95
N ALA A 248 -1.68 -12.64 -20.58
CA ALA A 248 -0.23 -12.76 -20.76
C ALA A 248 0.33 -11.67 -21.69
N SER A 249 -0.45 -11.25 -22.70
CA SER A 249 -0.07 -10.23 -23.69
C SER A 249 -0.52 -8.79 -23.34
N ALA A 250 -1.38 -8.64 -22.33
CA ALA A 250 -1.95 -7.35 -21.98
C ALA A 250 -0.91 -6.43 -21.30
N ARG A 251 -0.94 -5.14 -21.66
CA ARG A 251 -0.15 -4.10 -20.99
C ARG A 251 -0.47 -4.07 -19.51
N ARG A 252 0.56 -4.17 -18.66
CA ARG A 252 0.43 -4.19 -17.20
C ARG A 252 0.77 -2.82 -16.61
N LYS A 253 0.05 -2.46 -15.54
CA LYS A 253 0.42 -1.31 -14.71
C LYS A 253 1.64 -1.70 -13.89
N VAL A 254 2.73 -0.96 -14.06
CA VAL A 254 3.99 -1.14 -13.33
C VAL A 254 4.26 0.09 -12.49
N SER A 255 4.63 -0.13 -11.23
CA SER A 255 5.11 0.91 -10.31
C SER A 255 6.63 0.83 -10.23
N LEU A 256 7.31 1.96 -10.40
CA LEU A 256 8.77 2.04 -10.26
C LEU A 256 9.13 2.63 -8.90
N ILE A 257 9.88 1.89 -8.09
CA ILE A 257 10.17 2.21 -6.70
C ILE A 257 11.68 2.08 -6.44
N PRO A 258 12.40 3.18 -6.17
CA PRO A 258 13.81 3.12 -5.78
C PRO A 258 13.98 2.35 -4.46
N ILE A 259 15.07 1.59 -4.32
CA ILE A 259 15.38 0.85 -3.09
C ILE A 259 16.88 0.81 -2.79
N HIS A 260 17.20 0.53 -1.53
CA HIS A 260 18.49 0.02 -1.09
C HIS A 260 18.41 -1.51 -1.06
N ASN A 261 19.22 -2.18 -1.89
CA ASN A 261 19.24 -3.63 -1.98
C ASN A 261 19.51 -4.28 -0.63
N LEU A 262 20.46 -3.76 0.14
CA LEU A 262 20.79 -4.25 1.48
C LEU A 262 19.56 -4.29 2.40
N ASN A 263 18.75 -3.24 2.42
CA ASN A 263 17.53 -3.20 3.24
C ASN A 263 16.53 -4.27 2.81
N ALA A 264 16.40 -4.55 1.51
CA ALA A 264 15.50 -5.58 1.02
C ALA A 264 16.03 -6.99 1.35
N ALA A 265 17.33 -7.24 1.16
CA ALA A 265 17.99 -8.51 1.47
C ALA A 265 17.95 -8.85 2.97
N MET A 266 18.08 -7.85 3.84
CA MET A 266 18.01 -8.02 5.30
C MET A 266 16.58 -8.22 5.83
N PHE A 267 15.56 -7.73 5.11
CA PHE A 267 14.18 -7.79 5.59
C PHE A 267 13.35 -8.93 4.96
N PHE A 268 13.69 -9.35 3.74
CA PHE A 268 12.97 -10.37 2.99
C PHE A 268 13.82 -11.64 2.84
N ALA A 269 13.48 -12.72 3.54
CA ALA A 269 14.26 -13.96 3.48
C ALA A 269 14.22 -14.64 2.10
N LYS A 270 13.19 -14.38 1.29
CA LYS A 270 13.09 -14.85 -0.11
C LYS A 270 13.54 -13.78 -1.12
N TRP A 271 14.33 -12.80 -0.67
CA TRP A 271 15.00 -11.89 -1.60
C TRP A 271 15.97 -12.66 -2.48
N PHE A 272 16.23 -12.17 -3.69
CA PHE A 272 17.15 -12.79 -4.63
C PHE A 272 18.45 -12.01 -4.72
N LYS A 273 19.50 -12.69 -5.15
CA LYS A 273 20.83 -12.09 -5.31
C LYS A 273 20.81 -10.94 -6.31
N LEU A 274 21.21 -9.77 -5.84
CA LEU A 274 21.41 -8.56 -6.62
C LEU A 274 22.80 -8.05 -6.33
N GLY A 275 23.57 -7.78 -7.39
CA GLY A 275 24.94 -7.25 -7.26
C GLY A 275 24.97 -5.79 -6.77
N PRO A 276 26.17 -5.26 -6.51
CA PRO A 276 26.32 -3.84 -6.18
C PRO A 276 25.98 -2.99 -7.40
N SER A 277 25.34 -1.84 -7.16
CA SER A 277 25.08 -0.85 -8.19
C SER A 277 26.17 0.21 -8.14
N ASN A 278 27.08 0.16 -9.11
CA ASN A 278 28.25 1.05 -9.16
C ASN A 278 27.98 2.31 -9.99
N SER A 279 26.81 2.94 -9.80
CA SER A 279 26.47 4.13 -10.56
C SER A 279 27.08 5.38 -9.94
N PRO A 280 28.15 5.97 -10.54
CA PRO A 280 28.71 7.20 -10.01
C PRO A 280 27.68 8.31 -10.15
N GLY A 281 27.28 8.90 -9.03
CA GLY A 281 26.33 10.01 -9.01
C GLY A 281 26.87 11.21 -9.78
N LYS A 282 26.11 11.71 -10.75
CA LYS A 282 26.45 12.92 -11.50
C LYS A 282 25.68 14.10 -10.92
N ARG A 283 26.40 15.19 -10.60
CA ARG A 283 25.75 16.43 -10.16
C ARG A 283 24.91 16.99 -11.30
N LYS A 284 23.64 17.29 -11.02
CA LYS A 284 22.69 17.80 -12.01
C LYS A 284 21.74 18.80 -11.36
N THR A 285 21.29 19.75 -12.17
CA THR A 285 20.19 20.64 -11.81
C THR A 285 18.96 20.19 -12.58
N ASP A 286 17.84 19.98 -11.88
CA ASP A 286 16.59 19.58 -12.52
C ASP A 286 15.95 20.73 -13.33
N ALA A 287 14.86 20.42 -14.03
CA ALA A 287 14.12 21.41 -14.84
C ALA A 287 13.55 22.59 -14.03
N PHE A 288 13.53 22.50 -12.69
CA PHE A 288 13.06 23.54 -11.79
C PHE A 288 14.21 24.31 -11.12
N GLY A 289 15.46 24.07 -11.53
CA GLY A 289 16.62 24.74 -10.95
C GLY A 289 17.08 24.12 -9.63
N VAL A 290 16.55 22.95 -9.23
CA VAL A 290 16.95 22.30 -7.98
C VAL A 290 18.21 21.49 -8.22
N ALA A 291 19.27 21.80 -7.50
CA ALA A 291 20.51 21.03 -7.52
C ALA A 291 20.32 19.67 -6.83
N GLY A 292 20.98 18.65 -7.37
CA GLY A 292 20.92 17.29 -6.87
C GLY A 292 21.93 16.37 -7.53
N THR A 293 21.72 15.08 -7.32
CA THR A 293 22.53 14.00 -7.86
C THR A 293 21.66 13.10 -8.73
N GLU A 294 22.07 12.90 -9.97
CA GLU A 294 21.50 11.94 -10.91
C GLU A 294 22.26 10.61 -10.85
N LEU A 295 21.51 9.52 -10.73
CA LEU A 295 21.99 8.15 -10.63
C LEU A 295 21.41 7.35 -11.79
N GLN A 296 22.19 6.49 -12.44
CA GLN A 296 21.67 5.48 -13.38
C GLN A 296 21.52 4.17 -12.64
N LEU A 297 20.29 3.78 -12.31
CA LEU A 297 20.05 2.61 -11.47
C LEU A 297 19.44 1.46 -12.28
N PRO A 298 19.88 0.21 -12.07
CA PRO A 298 19.28 -0.96 -12.70
C PRO A 298 17.82 -1.14 -12.25
N VAL A 299 16.98 -1.50 -13.21
CA VAL A 299 15.57 -1.82 -12.99
C VAL A 299 15.42 -3.31 -12.75
N VAL A 300 14.87 -3.65 -11.60
CA VAL A 300 14.70 -5.02 -11.17
C VAL A 300 13.22 -5.39 -11.22
N PRO A 301 12.83 -6.37 -12.05
CA PRO A 301 11.44 -6.76 -12.17
C PRO A 301 10.99 -7.58 -10.95
N LEU A 302 9.90 -7.17 -10.29
CA LEU A 302 9.36 -7.84 -9.11
C LEU A 302 7.82 -7.98 -9.18
N ALA A 303 7.34 -9.19 -9.42
CA ALA A 303 5.92 -9.51 -9.28
C ALA A 303 5.57 -9.74 -7.80
N VAL A 304 4.50 -9.11 -7.31
CA VAL A 304 4.03 -9.27 -5.93
C VAL A 304 2.53 -9.57 -5.88
N PRO A 305 2.02 -10.28 -4.86
CA PRO A 305 0.60 -10.56 -4.73
C PRO A 305 -0.30 -9.34 -4.77
N HIS A 306 0.11 -8.25 -4.10
CA HIS A 306 -0.70 -7.04 -3.99
C HIS A 306 0.17 -5.77 -4.12
N PRO A 307 0.30 -5.19 -5.33
CA PRO A 307 1.22 -4.07 -5.58
C PRO A 307 0.92 -2.82 -4.75
N GLU A 308 -0.35 -2.56 -4.44
CA GLU A 308 -0.76 -1.35 -3.71
C GLU A 308 -0.27 -1.37 -2.26
N SER A 309 -0.16 -2.56 -1.64
CA SER A 309 0.36 -2.72 -0.28
C SER A 309 1.86 -2.95 -0.20
N PHE A 310 2.52 -3.17 -1.33
CA PHE A 310 3.95 -3.43 -1.35
C PHE A 310 4.76 -2.22 -0.86
N LEU A 311 4.35 -1.00 -1.21
CA LEU A 311 5.07 0.20 -0.75
C LEU A 311 5.00 0.36 0.79
N LEU A 312 3.89 -0.04 1.40
CA LEU A 312 3.74 -0.02 2.86
C LEU A 312 4.59 -1.09 3.53
N LEU A 313 4.70 -2.28 2.93
CA LEU A 313 5.61 -3.33 3.38
C LEU A 313 7.06 -2.83 3.33
N LEU A 314 7.46 -2.27 2.18
CA LEU A 314 8.78 -1.74 1.97
C LEU A 314 9.08 -0.61 2.97
N GLN A 315 8.18 0.34 3.18
CA GLN A 315 8.37 1.39 4.18
C GLN A 315 8.54 0.82 5.59
N THR A 316 7.78 -0.21 5.94
CA THR A 316 7.92 -0.90 7.23
C THR A 316 9.30 -1.52 7.38
N ALA A 317 9.85 -2.07 6.30
CA ALA A 317 11.20 -2.63 6.23
C ALA A 317 12.31 -1.62 6.46
N TYR A 318 12.05 -0.31 6.28
CA TYR A 318 13.00 0.75 6.61
C TYR A 318 12.75 1.32 8.00
N VAL A 319 11.49 1.53 8.36
CA VAL A 319 11.16 2.31 9.55
C VAL A 319 11.20 1.46 10.82
N HIS A 320 10.95 0.15 10.72
CA HIS A 320 10.95 -0.78 11.85
C HIS A 320 10.04 -0.37 13.03
N LYS A 321 9.00 0.45 12.78
CA LYS A 321 8.06 0.92 13.81
C LYS A 321 6.66 0.40 13.56
N VAL A 322 6.18 -0.42 14.49
CA VAL A 322 4.80 -0.90 14.50
C VAL A 322 3.78 0.24 14.61
N SER A 323 4.11 1.30 15.35
CA SER A 323 3.24 2.48 15.52
C SER A 323 2.94 3.14 14.19
N PHE A 324 3.97 3.34 13.37
CA PHE A 324 3.87 3.86 12.01
C PHE A 324 2.95 3.00 11.14
N LEU A 325 3.16 1.68 11.14
CA LEU A 325 2.36 0.75 10.36
C LEU A 325 0.88 0.82 10.76
N LEU A 326 0.60 0.84 12.06
CA LEU A 326 -0.76 0.98 12.59
C LEU A 326 -1.39 2.31 12.18
N ASP A 327 -0.64 3.41 12.16
CA ASP A 327 -1.17 4.73 11.73
C ASP A 327 -1.54 4.75 10.23
N GLN A 328 -0.83 3.97 9.41
CA GLN A 328 -1.15 3.84 7.98
C GLN A 328 -2.35 2.92 7.71
N LEU A 329 -2.45 1.80 8.43
CA LEU A 329 -3.50 0.80 8.23
C LEU A 329 -4.82 1.15 8.92
N VAL A 330 -4.76 1.90 10.02
CA VAL A 330 -5.91 2.22 10.87
C VAL A 330 -5.97 3.74 11.05
N PRO A 331 -6.51 4.49 10.07
CA PRO A 331 -6.46 5.95 10.04
C PRO A 331 -7.51 6.60 10.96
N VAL A 332 -7.47 6.28 12.25
CA VAL A 332 -8.25 6.91 13.32
C VAL A 332 -7.34 7.31 14.47
N GLN A 333 -7.78 8.29 15.27
CA GLN A 333 -7.05 8.67 16.47
C GLN A 333 -7.04 7.49 17.44
N LYS A 334 -5.83 7.09 17.87
CA LYS A 334 -5.64 6.00 18.82
C LYS A 334 -6.21 6.37 20.20
N PRO A 335 -6.79 5.42 20.95
CA PRO A 335 -7.22 5.65 22.32
C PRO A 335 -6.03 6.10 23.18
N VAL A 336 -6.25 7.10 24.04
CA VAL A 336 -5.24 7.52 25.00
C VAL A 336 -5.17 6.45 26.10
N VAL A 337 -3.97 5.90 26.30
CA VAL A 337 -3.70 4.96 27.39
C VAL A 337 -3.10 5.78 28.54
N VAL A 338 -3.73 5.72 29.70
CA VAL A 338 -3.21 6.31 30.94
C VAL A 338 -2.31 5.29 31.60
N PHE A 339 -1.06 5.67 31.85
CA PHE A 339 -0.10 4.82 32.55
C PHE A 339 -0.36 4.87 34.07
N PRO A 340 -0.06 3.79 34.81
CA PRO A 340 -0.13 3.79 36.26
C PRO A 340 0.72 4.92 36.86
N THR A 341 0.14 5.67 37.81
CA THR A 341 0.86 6.64 38.64
C THR A 341 0.77 6.26 40.11
N PRO A 342 1.59 6.82 41.02
CA PRO A 342 1.44 6.58 42.45
C PRO A 342 0.02 6.91 42.98
N GLU A 343 -0.62 7.95 42.42
CA GLU A 343 -1.97 8.37 42.79
C GLU A 343 -3.06 7.48 42.17
N ASN A 344 -2.76 6.84 41.04
CA ASN A 344 -3.67 5.92 40.35
C ASN A 344 -2.89 4.69 39.82
N PRO A 345 -2.66 3.68 40.66
CA PRO A 345 -1.88 2.50 40.27
C PRO A 345 -2.61 1.59 39.29
N ARG A 346 -3.93 1.76 39.09
CA ARG A 346 -4.78 0.91 38.22
C ARG A 346 -5.74 1.76 37.39
N PRO A 347 -5.24 2.57 36.45
CA PRO A 347 -6.09 3.39 35.61
C PRO A 347 -7.00 2.51 34.76
N LYS A 348 -8.29 2.86 34.69
CA LYS A 348 -9.26 2.21 33.80
C LYS A 348 -9.00 2.64 32.36
N ASN A 349 -8.23 1.84 31.64
CA ASN A 349 -7.99 2.07 30.22
C ASN A 349 -9.09 1.44 29.36
N PRO A 350 -9.60 2.13 28.32
CA PRO A 350 -10.51 1.54 27.38
C PRO A 350 -9.82 0.39 26.65
N HIS A 351 -10.59 -0.63 26.28
CA HIS A 351 -10.01 -1.72 25.50
C HIS A 351 -9.59 -1.20 24.12
N TYR A 352 -8.29 -1.20 23.86
CA TYR A 352 -7.68 -0.49 22.74
C TYR A 352 -8.29 -0.87 21.38
N ILE A 353 -8.46 -2.17 21.08
CA ILE A 353 -9.03 -2.65 19.82
C ILE A 353 -10.50 -2.27 19.67
N ASP A 354 -11.26 -2.31 20.75
CA ASP A 354 -12.71 -2.11 20.73
C ASP A 354 -13.06 -0.64 20.54
N GLU A 355 -12.40 0.22 21.32
CA GLU A 355 -12.53 1.66 21.19
C GLU A 355 -12.05 2.14 19.82
N THR A 356 -10.96 1.57 19.28
CA THR A 356 -10.51 1.85 17.91
C THR A 356 -11.53 1.41 16.87
N GLY A 357 -12.14 0.22 17.04
CA GLY A 357 -13.21 -0.28 16.19
C GLY A 357 -14.44 0.63 16.17
N ARG A 358 -14.89 1.11 17.34
CA ARG A 358 -15.99 2.09 17.42
C ARG A 358 -15.67 3.39 16.68
N ARG A 359 -14.44 3.91 16.84
CA ARG A 359 -13.98 5.11 16.13
C ARG A 359 -13.92 4.91 14.61
N LEU A 360 -13.52 3.72 14.15
CA LEU A 360 -13.56 3.35 12.74
C LEU A 360 -15.00 3.37 12.20
N ALA A 361 -15.93 2.71 12.90
CA ALA A 361 -17.34 2.67 12.52
C ALA A 361 -18.01 4.06 12.51
N ALA A 362 -17.63 4.93 13.46
CA ALA A 362 -18.14 6.30 13.51
C ALA A 362 -17.61 7.17 12.37
N ARG A 363 -16.40 6.90 11.86
CA ARG A 363 -15.73 7.73 10.84
C ARG A 363 -15.91 7.22 9.41
N TYR A 364 -15.99 5.91 9.21
CA TYR A 364 -15.92 5.28 7.90
C TYR A 364 -17.14 4.39 7.63
N THR A 365 -17.51 4.28 6.36
CA THR A 365 -18.57 3.36 5.92
C THR A 365 -18.08 1.91 5.93
N PRO A 366 -18.98 0.91 6.01
CA PRO A 366 -18.59 -0.50 5.91
C PRO A 366 -17.71 -0.81 4.68
N ASN A 367 -18.05 -0.25 3.51
CA ASN A 367 -17.27 -0.46 2.29
C ASN A 367 -15.84 0.10 2.38
N ALA A 368 -15.66 1.27 2.99
CA ALA A 368 -14.33 1.83 3.19
C ALA A 368 -13.50 0.96 4.16
N ILE A 369 -14.12 0.41 5.20
CA ILE A 369 -13.46 -0.53 6.12
C ILE A 369 -13.09 -1.82 5.38
N ILE A 370 -13.94 -2.34 4.49
CA ILE A 370 -13.64 -3.50 3.64
C ILE A 370 -12.42 -3.24 2.74
N GLU A 371 -12.30 -2.05 2.14
CA GLU A 371 -11.12 -1.66 1.36
C GLU A 371 -9.85 -1.65 2.23
N MET A 372 -9.92 -1.12 3.46
CA MET A 372 -8.81 -1.15 4.42
C MET A 372 -8.44 -2.58 4.83
N ILE A 373 -9.42 -3.46 5.04
CA ILE A 373 -9.19 -4.89 5.29
C ILE A 373 -8.46 -5.52 4.12
N GLY A 374 -8.88 -5.22 2.88
CA GLY A 374 -8.21 -5.67 1.66
C GLY A 374 -6.73 -5.26 1.62
N MET A 375 -6.42 -4.04 2.05
CA MET A 375 -5.04 -3.55 2.16
C MET A 375 -4.20 -4.35 3.17
N VAL A 376 -4.76 -4.68 4.34
CA VAL A 376 -4.08 -5.52 5.35
C VAL A 376 -3.85 -6.95 4.84
N ILE A 377 -4.86 -7.54 4.17
CA ILE A 377 -4.73 -8.86 3.54
C ILE A 377 -3.64 -8.83 2.46
N GLY A 378 -3.62 -7.81 1.62
CA GLY A 378 -2.58 -7.65 0.60
C GLY A 378 -1.18 -7.50 1.21
N LEU A 379 -1.05 -6.74 2.32
CA LEU A 379 0.20 -6.62 3.06
C LEU A 379 0.67 -7.96 3.61
N TRP A 380 -0.25 -8.72 4.24
CA TRP A 380 -0.01 -10.08 4.72
C TRP A 380 0.45 -11.03 3.61
N GLN A 381 -0.21 -11.02 2.45
CA GLN A 381 0.17 -11.82 1.29
C GLN A 381 1.59 -11.49 0.79
N ASN A 382 1.92 -10.20 0.66
CA ASN A 382 3.25 -9.77 0.26
C ASN A 382 4.32 -10.20 1.28
N ALA A 383 4.03 -10.08 2.58
CA ALA A 383 4.95 -10.48 3.64
C ALA A 383 5.28 -11.98 3.59
N ILE A 384 4.26 -12.84 3.40
CA ILE A 384 4.46 -14.29 3.20
C ILE A 384 5.26 -14.57 1.92
N TYR A 385 4.89 -13.89 0.83
CA TYR A 385 5.49 -14.10 -0.48
C TYR A 385 6.99 -13.80 -0.47
N LEU A 386 7.40 -12.71 0.19
CA LEU A 386 8.80 -12.28 0.28
C LEU A 386 9.56 -12.86 1.48
N GLY A 387 8.90 -13.61 2.37
CA GLY A 387 9.57 -14.20 3.53
C GLY A 387 9.91 -13.17 4.63
N ALA A 388 9.09 -12.14 4.83
CA ALA A 388 9.35 -11.11 5.84
C ALA A 388 9.09 -11.63 7.26
N SER A 389 10.13 -11.83 8.08
CA SER A 389 10.02 -12.46 9.41
C SER A 389 9.93 -11.47 10.60
N ASP A 390 10.00 -10.15 10.35
CA ASP A 390 10.00 -9.13 11.40
C ASP A 390 8.76 -9.21 12.32
N ARG A 391 8.99 -9.45 13.63
CA ARG A 391 7.93 -9.60 14.63
C ARG A 391 7.02 -8.37 14.73
N ARG A 392 7.57 -7.16 14.59
CA ARG A 392 6.85 -5.88 14.73
C ARG A 392 5.87 -5.71 13.57
N LEU A 393 6.28 -6.05 12.34
CA LEU A 393 5.40 -6.11 11.16
C LEU A 393 4.20 -7.01 11.42
N TRP A 394 4.45 -8.24 11.89
CA TRP A 394 3.40 -9.22 12.14
C TRP A 394 2.42 -8.79 13.23
N VAL A 395 2.91 -8.20 14.33
CA VAL A 395 2.05 -7.61 15.36
C VAL A 395 1.18 -6.49 14.76
N GLY A 396 1.76 -5.63 13.91
CA GLY A 396 1.01 -4.56 13.25
C GLY A 396 -0.08 -5.08 12.31
N ILE A 397 0.19 -6.16 11.55
CA ILE A 397 -0.80 -6.83 10.69
C ILE A 397 -1.95 -7.39 11.53
N ASP A 398 -1.64 -8.19 12.56
CA ASP A 398 -2.67 -8.85 13.37
C ASP A 398 -3.55 -7.82 14.09
N TRP A 399 -2.95 -6.79 14.68
CA TRP A 399 -3.66 -5.74 15.40
C TRP A 399 -4.53 -4.88 14.49
N SER A 400 -4.00 -4.46 13.33
CA SER A 400 -4.78 -3.68 12.37
C SER A 400 -5.95 -4.48 11.83
N TYR A 401 -5.74 -5.75 11.50
CA TYR A 401 -6.79 -6.65 11.03
C TYR A 401 -7.91 -6.80 12.07
N ASP A 402 -7.55 -7.01 13.34
CA ASP A 402 -8.53 -7.16 14.43
C ASP A 402 -9.33 -5.85 14.66
N MET A 403 -8.66 -4.70 14.66
CA MET A 403 -9.31 -3.38 14.77
C MET A 403 -10.29 -3.12 13.63
N LEU A 404 -9.90 -3.45 12.40
CA LEU A 404 -10.73 -3.23 11.22
C LEU A 404 -11.93 -4.19 11.18
N LEU A 405 -11.74 -5.47 11.50
CA LEU A 405 -12.87 -6.40 11.64
C LEU A 405 -13.84 -5.94 12.73
N THR A 406 -13.32 -5.56 13.90
CA THR A 406 -14.14 -5.02 15.00
C THR A 406 -14.91 -3.78 14.55
N GLY A 407 -14.24 -2.86 13.84
CA GLY A 407 -14.87 -1.68 13.26
C GLY A 407 -15.94 -2.00 12.22
N LEU A 408 -15.73 -3.02 11.39
CA LEU A 408 -16.73 -3.48 10.43
C LEU A 408 -17.98 -4.03 11.14
N GLY A 409 -17.81 -4.82 12.20
CA GLY A 409 -18.91 -5.31 13.03
C GLY A 409 -19.75 -4.16 13.60
N TYR A 410 -19.10 -3.15 14.20
CA TYR A 410 -19.78 -1.95 14.68
C TYR A 410 -20.48 -1.17 13.56
N ALA A 411 -19.85 -0.99 12.40
CA ALA A 411 -20.41 -0.25 11.27
C ALA A 411 -21.65 -0.94 10.66
N LEU A 412 -21.76 -2.26 10.80
CA LEU A 412 -22.91 -3.06 10.39
C LEU A 412 -24.01 -3.15 11.48
N GLY A 413 -23.79 -2.55 12.65
CA GLY A 413 -24.69 -2.69 13.80
C GLY A 413 -24.71 -4.10 14.40
N ARG A 414 -23.64 -4.87 14.18
CA ARG A 414 -23.50 -6.28 14.56
C ARG A 414 -22.13 -6.59 15.16
N PRO A 415 -21.75 -5.98 16.30
CA PRO A 415 -20.45 -6.20 16.93
C PRO A 415 -20.22 -7.67 17.34
N GLU A 416 -21.28 -8.43 17.57
CA GLU A 416 -21.25 -9.86 17.90
C GLU A 416 -20.67 -10.74 16.78
N LEU A 417 -20.62 -10.25 15.54
CA LEU A 417 -20.02 -10.99 14.41
C LEU A 417 -18.50 -11.12 14.51
N VAL A 418 -17.85 -10.31 15.34
CA VAL A 418 -16.40 -10.37 15.57
C VAL A 418 -16.17 -10.71 17.03
N PRO A 419 -16.49 -11.96 17.45
CA PRO A 419 -16.27 -12.36 18.82
C PRO A 419 -14.78 -12.23 19.13
N ARG A 420 -14.49 -11.63 20.28
CA ARG A 420 -13.15 -11.59 20.83
C ARG A 420 -12.75 -13.03 21.15
N PRO A 421 -11.61 -13.51 20.66
CA PRO A 421 -11.05 -14.75 21.17
C PRO A 421 -10.76 -14.54 22.65
N ASP A 422 -11.06 -15.56 23.45
CA ASP A 422 -10.65 -15.58 24.85
C ASP A 422 -9.13 -15.29 24.89
N PRO A 423 -8.65 -14.35 25.73
CA PRO A 423 -7.21 -14.11 25.93
C PRO A 423 -6.38 -15.39 26.08
N SER A 424 -6.97 -16.48 26.61
CA SER A 424 -6.34 -17.80 26.72
C SER A 424 -5.93 -18.41 25.37
N GLN A 425 -6.62 -18.07 24.28
CA GLN A 425 -6.39 -18.56 22.92
C GLN A 425 -5.22 -17.86 22.22
N TYR A 426 -4.77 -16.71 22.71
CA TYR A 426 -3.63 -15.96 22.14
C TYR A 426 -2.27 -16.44 22.67
N ARG A 427 -2.15 -17.66 23.19
CA ARG A 427 -0.85 -18.24 23.51
C ARG A 427 -0.08 -18.48 22.22
N TRP A 428 0.74 -17.49 21.85
CA TRP A 428 1.90 -17.71 21.00
C TRP A 428 2.62 -18.92 21.57
N ALA A 429 2.66 -20.02 20.81
CA ALA A 429 3.51 -21.14 21.19
C ALA A 429 4.90 -20.54 21.43
N PRO A 430 5.47 -20.70 22.64
CA PRO A 430 6.79 -20.16 22.90
C PRO A 430 7.70 -20.67 21.80
N VAL A 431 8.41 -19.75 21.13
CA VAL A 431 9.44 -20.13 20.17
C VAL A 431 10.36 -21.05 20.95
N GLN A 432 10.37 -22.33 20.60
CA GLN A 432 11.28 -23.26 21.23
C GLN A 432 12.67 -22.81 20.82
N VAL A 433 13.36 -22.12 21.71
CA VAL A 433 14.77 -21.79 21.53
C VAL A 433 15.47 -23.14 21.50
N PRO A 434 16.15 -23.51 20.40
CA PRO A 434 16.94 -24.72 20.37
C PRO A 434 17.92 -24.66 21.55
N LYS A 435 17.94 -25.69 22.39
CA LYS A 435 19.01 -25.81 23.40
C LYS A 435 20.32 -25.89 22.63
N ALA A 436 21.20 -24.92 22.89
CA ALA A 436 22.56 -24.87 22.36
C ALA A 436 23.39 -26.08 22.85
#